data_AF-A0A920NW50-F1
#
_entry.id   AF-A0A920NW50-F1
#
_cell.length_a   1.000
_cell.length_b   1.000
_cell.length_c   1.000
_cell.angle_alpha   90.00
_cell.angle_beta   90.00
_cell.angle_gamma   90.00
#
_symmetry.space_group_name_H-M   'P 1'
#
loop_
_entity.id
_entity.type
_entity.pdbx_description
1 polymer ?
#
loop_
_entity_poly.entity_id
_entity_poly.type
_entity_poly.pdbx_seq_one_letter_code
_entity_poly.pdbx_strand_id
1 'polypeptide(L)' 'MASAAKLKGEDKEIVAVIGDGAMTAGMAYEALSHAGSIDENILVVLNEIRCPSLRMLEDLKII' A
#
# COMPACT_ATOMS: atom_id res chain seq x y z
N MET A 1 11.14 0.91 6.16
CA MET A 1 11.84 0.68 4.88
C MET A 1 11.99 1.99 4.12
N ALA A 2 10.91 2.73 3.85
CA ALA A 2 10.95 3.99 3.11
C ALA A 2 11.70 5.11 3.82
N SER A 3 11.39 5.38 5.08
CA SER A 3 12.19 6.30 5.90
C SER A 3 13.67 5.94 5.92
N ALA A 4 13.98 4.64 6.04
CA ALA A 4 15.37 4.18 6.08
C ALA A 4 16.09 4.36 4.73
N ALA A 5 15.41 4.14 3.60
CA ALA A 5 15.97 4.37 2.27
C ALA A 5 16.20 5.88 2.03
N LYS A 6 15.22 6.71 2.40
CA LYS A 6 15.33 8.17 2.35
C LYS A 6 16.49 8.70 3.19
N LEU A 7 16.66 8.20 4.42
CA LEU A 7 17.77 8.55 5.31
C LEU A 7 19.14 8.10 4.78
N LYS A 8 19.18 7.00 4.01
CA LYS A 8 20.40 6.51 3.36
C LYS A 8 20.69 7.16 2.01
N GLY A 9 19.80 8.02 1.51
CA GLY A 9 19.89 8.58 0.16
C GLY A 9 19.79 7.53 -0.94
N GLU A 10 19.21 6.37 -0.64
CA GLU A 10 19.01 5.28 -1.59
C GLU A 10 17.71 5.54 -2.36
N ASP A 11 17.79 5.61 -3.68
CA ASP A 11 16.63 5.72 -4.55
C ASP A 11 15.99 4.33 -4.72
N LYS A 12 15.15 3.96 -3.76
CA LYS A 12 14.46 2.68 -3.71
C LYS A 12 12.96 2.90 -3.90
N GLU A 13 12.41 2.25 -4.91
CA GLU A 13 10.97 2.13 -5.08
C GLU A 13 10.45 1.10 -4.07
N ILE A 14 9.52 1.53 -3.22
CA ILE A 14 8.94 0.68 -2.18
C ILE A 14 7.47 0.50 -2.49
N VAL A 15 7.08 -0.76 -2.67
CA VAL A 15 5.69 -1.13 -2.94
C VAL A 15 5.13 -1.88 -1.74
N ALA A 16 4.05 -1.36 -1.17
CA ALA A 16 3.31 -2.01 -0.09
C ALA A 16 1.99 -2.56 -0.63
N VAL A 17 1.75 -3.86 -0.48
CA VAL A 17 0.46 -4.48 -0.86
C VAL A 17 -0.36 -4.69 0.42
N ILE A 18 -1.53 -4.07 0.48
CA ILE A 18 -2.43 -4.08 1.66
C ILE A 18 -3.75 -4.74 1.26
N GLY A 19 -4.28 -5.65 2.08
CA GLY A 19 -5.64 -6.21 1.90
C GLY A 19 -6.72 -5.43 2.67
N ASP A 20 -8.01 -5.63 2.36
CA ASP A 20 -9.12 -4.91 3.01
C ASP A 20 -9.15 -5.09 4.55
N GLY A 21 -8.86 -6.31 5.02
CA GLY A 21 -8.77 -6.66 6.44
C GLY A 21 -7.52 -6.14 7.14
N ALA A 22 -6.50 -5.73 6.37
CA ALA A 22 -5.29 -5.13 6.92
C ALA A 22 -5.44 -3.61 7.11
N MET A 23 -6.25 -2.94 6.29
CA MET A 23 -6.52 -1.51 6.43
C MET A 23 -7.45 -1.18 7.60
N THR A 24 -8.22 -2.16 8.07
CA THR A 24 -9.08 -2.05 9.26
C THR A 24 -8.28 -1.99 10.57
N ALA A 25 -7.03 -2.47 10.56
CA ALA A 25 -6.12 -2.26 11.67
C ALA A 25 -5.63 -0.80 11.63
N GLY A 26 -5.99 0.00 12.63
CA GLY A 26 -5.64 1.43 12.69
C GLY A 26 -4.15 1.75 12.47
N MET A 27 -3.25 0.80 12.76
CA MET A 27 -1.82 0.91 12.48
C MET A 27 -1.49 1.08 10.98
N ALA A 28 -2.25 0.47 10.07
CA ALA A 28 -2.05 0.66 8.63
C ALA A 28 -2.40 2.09 8.22
N TYR A 29 -3.50 2.64 8.76
CA TYR A 29 -3.91 4.01 8.52
C TYR A 29 -2.94 5.04 9.12
N GLU A 30 -2.46 4.79 10.34
CA GLU A 30 -1.44 5.62 10.99
C GLU A 30 -0.12 5.62 10.23
N ALA A 31 0.33 4.44 9.75
CA ALA A 31 1.54 4.33 8.96
C ALA A 31 1.43 5.07 7.62
N LEU A 32 0.28 5.01 6.94
CA LEU A 32 0.02 5.75 5.70
C LEU A 32 -0.02 7.26 5.93
N SER A 33 -0.70 7.69 6.99
CA SER A 33 -0.78 9.11 7.36
C SER A 33 0.59 9.67 7.70
N HIS A 34 1.41 8.89 8.42
CA HIS A 34 2.79 9.25 8.69
C HIS A 34 3.59 9.34 7.39
N ALA A 35 3.60 8.29 6.56
CA ALA A 35 4.36 8.26 5.29
C ALA A 35 4.04 9.46 4.37
N GLY A 36 2.76 9.85 4.29
CA GLY A 36 2.35 11.05 3.53
C GLY A 36 2.84 12.37 4.13
N SER A 37 2.93 12.47 5.46
CA SER A 37 3.43 13.70 6.12
C SER A 37 4.94 13.91 5.97
N ILE A 38 5.71 12.83 5.78
CA ILE A 38 7.17 12.88 5.64
C ILE A 38 7.64 12.74 4.19
N ASP A 39 6.71 12.84 3.23
CA ASP A 39 6.96 12.79 1.78
C ASP A 39 7.84 11.58 1.40
N GLU A 40 7.41 10.40 1.84
CA GLU A 40 8.07 9.14 1.50
C GLU A 40 7.60 8.62 0.15
N ASN A 41 8.55 8.15 -0.68
CA ASN A 41 8.24 7.53 -1.96
C ASN A 41 7.77 6.08 -1.74
N ILE A 42 6.46 5.88 -1.54
CA ILE A 42 5.84 4.57 -1.37
C ILE A 42 4.66 4.44 -2.33
N LEU A 43 4.65 3.36 -3.11
CA LEU A 43 3.48 2.92 -3.87
C LEU A 43 2.67 1.95 -3.02
N VAL A 44 1.40 2.27 -2.78
CA VAL A 44 0.51 1.41 -2.00
C VAL A 44 -0.52 0.79 -2.92
N VAL A 45 -0.52 -0.54 -2.99
CA VAL A 45 -1.48 -1.33 -3.76
C VAL A 45 -2.50 -1.93 -2.80
N LEU A 46 -3.75 -1.47 -2.90
CA LEU A 46 -4.86 -2.04 -2.15
C LEU A 46 -5.44 -3.24 -2.92
N ASN A 47 -5.29 -4.44 -2.37
CA ASN A 47 -5.88 -5.66 -2.89
C ASN A 47 -7.22 -5.94 -2.18
N GLU A 48 -8.31 -5.58 -2.83
CA GLU A 48 -9.64 -5.94 -2.36
C GLU A 48 -10.08 -7.29 -2.97
N ILE A 49 -10.09 -8.35 -2.15
CA ILE A 49 -10.82 -9.58 -2.48
C ILE A 49 -12.19 -9.48 -1.84
N ARG A 50 -13.11 -8.82 -2.53
CA ARG A 50 -14.54 -8.94 -2.23
C ARG A 50 -15.02 -10.22 -2.89
N CYS A 51 -15.44 -11.22 -2.11
CA CYS A 51 -15.98 -12.46 -2.64
C CYS A 51 -17.39 -12.22 -3.20
N PRO A 52 -17.61 -12.22 -4.54
CA PRO A 52 -18.93 -12.10 -5.13
C PRO A 52 -19.36 -13.51 -5.51
N SER A 53 -20.46 -14.00 -4.97
CA SER A 53 -20.97 -15.33 -5.30
C SER A 53 -21.36 -15.53 -6.78
N LEU A 54 -21.14 -14.57 -7.70
CA LEU A 54 -21.31 -14.69 -9.16
C LEU A 54 -20.59 -13.53 -9.90
N ARG A 55 -19.86 -13.88 -10.99
CA ARG A 55 -19.18 -12.99 -11.98
C ARG A 55 -18.01 -12.17 -11.45
N MET A 56 -17.02 -11.76 -12.22
CA MET A 56 -16.40 -12.08 -13.51
C MET A 56 -15.06 -11.33 -13.39
N LEU A 57 -13.98 -11.89 -13.92
CA LEU A 57 -12.67 -11.25 -14.18
C LEU A 57 -12.70 -9.71 -14.09
N GLU A 58 -12.32 -9.16 -12.94
CA GLU A 58 -11.78 -7.81 -12.90
C GLU A 58 -10.28 -7.98 -12.81
N ASP A 59 -9.65 -8.00 -13.99
CA ASP A 59 -8.21 -7.92 -14.14
C ASP A 59 -7.73 -6.69 -13.36
N LEU A 60 -7.02 -6.96 -12.26
CA LEU A 60 -6.18 -5.98 -11.59
C LEU A 60 -5.04 -5.62 -12.56
N LYS A 61 -5.34 -4.78 -13.55
CA LYS A 61 -4.33 -4.14 -14.38
C LYS A 61 -3.65 -3.08 -13.52
N ILE A 62 -2.55 -3.50 -12.91
CA ILE A 62 -1.48 -2.58 -12.53
C ILE A 62 -0.94 -2.02 -13.84
N ILE A 63 -1.38 -0.80 -14.19
CA ILE A 63 -0.68 0.12 -15.09
C ILE A 63 -0.18 1.26 -14.22
#